data_AF-A0A8X6P608-F1
#
_entry.id   AF-A0A8X6P608-F1
#
_cell.length_a   1.000
_cell.length_b   1.000
_cell.length_c   1.000
_cell.angle_alpha   90.00
_cell.angle_beta   90.00
_cell.angle_gamma   90.00
#
_symmetry.space_group_name_H-M   'P 1'
#
loop_
_entity.id
_entity.type
_entity.pdbx_description
1 polymer ?
#
loop_
_entity_poly.entity_id
_entity_poly.type
_entity_poly.pdbx_seq_one_letter_code
_entity_poly.pdbx_strand_id
1 'polypeptide(L)'
;MFERLTQIILGLISVTALTLSQSSFELDEENQNHLYPCWTYMNCYAGEGGPEQQKRDECLAFLQDSDFSNGMDNVKKNAYKLENDDLLPLVKEYCAKQDSERRNAFEKVTQGMANYYMLTCSTPGKHEECGRYGDTTECLNAYLDELKTQKKCVIPK
;
A
#
# COMPACT_ATOMS: atom_id res chain seq x y z
N MET A 1 -27.00 -47.29 30.64
CA MET A 1 -25.63 -47.54 31.12
C MET A 1 -24.77 -47.68 29.88
N PHE A 2 -24.26 -46.57 29.35
CA PHE A 2 -22.96 -46.02 29.78
C PHE A 2 -21.90 -47.10 29.74
N GLU A 3 -21.30 -47.30 28.56
CA GLU A 3 -19.85 -47.39 28.51
C GLU A 3 -19.36 -47.24 27.06
N ARG A 4 -18.51 -46.23 26.89
CA ARG A 4 -17.51 -46.07 25.81
C ARG A 4 -17.93 -45.27 24.58
N LEU A 5 -18.64 -44.19 24.89
CA LEU A 5 -18.52 -42.83 24.32
C LEU A 5 -17.08 -42.22 24.41
N THR A 6 -16.01 -43.02 24.36
CA THR A 6 -14.64 -42.57 24.69
C THR A 6 -13.61 -43.00 23.66
N GLN A 7 -13.95 -42.92 22.36
CA GLN A 7 -12.96 -42.91 21.27
C GLN A 7 -13.19 -41.77 20.27
N ILE A 8 -14.05 -40.80 20.62
CA ILE A 8 -14.26 -39.55 19.87
C ILE A 8 -13.29 -38.44 20.36
N ILE A 9 -12.55 -38.68 21.45
CA ILE A 9 -11.67 -37.70 22.09
C ILE A 9 -10.25 -38.23 22.04
N LEU A 10 -9.55 -38.04 20.90
CA LEU A 10 -8.08 -38.05 20.74
C LEU A 10 -7.63 -37.96 19.26
N GLY A 11 -8.54 -37.64 18.33
CA GLY A 11 -8.18 -37.06 17.03
C GLY A 11 -8.10 -35.52 17.06
N LEU A 12 -7.97 -34.94 18.25
CA LEU A 12 -7.81 -33.51 18.54
C LEU A 12 -6.34 -33.07 18.37
N ILE A 13 -5.64 -33.60 17.38
CA ILE A 13 -4.29 -33.14 17.02
C ILE A 13 -4.30 -32.82 15.53
N SER A 14 -3.98 -31.57 15.22
CA SER A 14 -3.58 -31.07 13.91
C SER A 14 -4.65 -30.75 12.87
N VAL A 15 -5.86 -30.32 13.27
CA VAL A 15 -6.36 -29.10 12.60
C VAL A 15 -5.51 -28.00 13.20
N THR A 16 -4.31 -27.83 12.64
CA THR A 16 -3.55 -26.61 12.73
C THR A 16 -4.59 -25.51 12.56
N ALA A 17 -4.83 -24.81 13.65
CA ALA A 17 -5.28 -23.45 13.56
C ALA A 17 -4.36 -22.84 12.51
N LEU A 18 -4.85 -22.69 11.28
CA LEU A 18 -4.47 -21.57 10.46
C LEU A 18 -4.94 -20.36 11.26
N THR A 19 -4.21 -20.05 12.33
CA THR A 19 -3.86 -18.69 12.61
C THR A 19 -3.25 -18.20 11.32
N LEU A 20 -4.11 -17.65 10.45
CA LEU A 20 -3.79 -16.50 9.64
C LEU A 20 -3.09 -15.56 10.61
N SER A 21 -1.78 -15.73 10.73
CA SER A 21 -0.91 -14.66 11.17
C SER A 21 -1.13 -13.60 10.11
N GLN A 22 -2.06 -12.69 10.39
CA GLN A 22 -1.96 -11.33 9.94
C GLN A 22 -0.58 -10.89 10.43
N SER A 23 0.43 -11.15 9.60
CA SER A 23 1.67 -10.42 9.61
C SER A 23 1.23 -9.02 9.23
N SER A 24 0.80 -8.26 10.23
CA SER A 24 0.84 -6.82 10.17
C SER A 24 2.26 -6.53 9.72
N PHE A 25 2.36 -6.06 8.48
CA PHE A 25 3.57 -5.48 7.95
C PHE A 25 3.85 -4.29 8.85
N GLU A 26 4.58 -4.52 9.95
CA GLU A 26 5.09 -3.48 10.83
C GLU A 26 6.13 -2.75 10.00
N LEU A 27 5.64 -1.76 9.26
CA LEU A 27 6.47 -0.68 8.72
C LEU A 27 7.31 -0.20 9.90
N ASP A 28 8.63 -0.30 9.80
CA ASP A 28 9.56 0.25 10.80
C ASP A 28 9.21 1.73 11.01
N GLU A 29 8.46 2.00 12.10
CA GLU A 29 7.76 3.27 12.31
C GLU A 29 8.75 4.43 12.25
N GLU A 30 9.95 4.26 12.82
CA GLU A 30 10.92 5.35 12.93
C GLU A 30 11.49 5.76 11.57
N ASN A 31 11.74 4.80 10.68
CA ASN A 31 12.28 5.07 9.35
C ASN A 31 11.21 5.59 8.37
N GLN A 32 9.95 5.19 8.54
CA GLN A 32 8.88 5.48 7.57
C GLN A 32 7.97 6.64 7.93
N ASN A 33 8.14 7.26 9.10
CA ASN A 33 7.37 8.44 9.54
C ASN A 33 7.34 9.60 8.53
N HIS A 34 8.32 9.67 7.63
CA HIS A 34 8.42 10.69 6.60
C HIS A 34 7.58 10.41 5.35
N LEU A 35 7.15 9.16 5.11
CA LEU A 35 6.46 8.79 3.87
C LEU A 35 5.15 9.55 3.72
N TYR A 36 4.33 9.63 4.77
CA TYR A 36 3.08 10.42 4.74
C TYR A 36 3.31 11.90 4.42
N PRO A 37 4.13 12.66 5.18
CA PRO A 37 4.31 14.08 4.90
C PRO A 37 4.97 14.35 3.54
N CYS A 38 5.91 13.49 3.11
CA CYS A 38 6.56 13.66 1.81
C CYS A 38 5.61 13.34 0.66
N TRP A 39 4.84 12.26 0.76
CA TRP A 39 3.83 11.89 -0.23
C TRP A 39 2.76 12.98 -0.35
N THR A 40 2.30 13.51 0.78
CA THR A 40 1.31 14.58 0.81
C THR A 40 1.86 15.85 0.18
N TYR A 41 3.10 16.25 0.51
CA TYR A 41 3.74 17.40 -0.12
C TYR A 41 3.85 17.24 -1.64
N MET A 42 4.42 16.12 -2.09
CA MET A 42 4.63 15.81 -3.51
C MET A 42 3.32 15.86 -4.30
N ASN A 43 2.24 15.33 -3.75
CA ASN A 43 0.97 15.20 -4.46
C ASN A 43 0.04 16.42 -4.33
N CYS A 44 0.07 17.13 -3.20
CA CYS A 44 -0.93 18.15 -2.89
C CYS A 44 -0.40 19.58 -2.84
N TYR A 45 0.91 19.78 -2.64
CA TYR A 45 1.46 21.10 -2.33
C TYR A 45 2.63 21.53 -3.25
N ALA A 46 3.30 20.60 -3.92
CA ALA A 46 4.41 20.92 -4.82
C ALA A 46 4.00 21.62 -6.14
N GLY A 47 2.70 21.72 -6.40
CA GLY A 47 2.14 22.35 -7.60
C GLY A 47 1.97 21.37 -8.76
N GLU A 48 0.85 21.49 -9.47
CA GLU A 48 0.55 20.66 -10.64
C GLU A 48 1.55 20.95 -11.77
N GLY A 49 2.09 19.89 -12.38
CA GLY A 49 3.11 19.96 -13.43
C GLY A 49 4.54 20.24 -12.92
N GLY A 50 4.75 20.36 -11.61
CA GLY A 50 6.06 20.58 -11.00
C GLY A 50 6.99 19.37 -11.06
N PRO A 51 8.29 19.54 -10.70
CA PRO A 51 9.28 18.47 -10.76
C PRO A 51 8.93 17.30 -9.84
N GLU A 52 8.28 17.56 -8.70
CA GLU A 52 7.78 16.52 -7.78
C GLU A 52 6.73 15.62 -8.44
N GLN A 53 5.79 16.20 -9.19
CA GLN A 53 4.80 15.44 -9.95
C GLN A 53 5.46 14.66 -11.09
N GLN A 54 6.36 15.29 -11.85
CA GLN A 54 7.10 14.61 -12.92
C GLN A 54 7.84 13.39 -12.38
N LYS A 55 8.47 13.52 -11.21
CA LYS A 55 9.22 12.42 -10.61
C LYS A 55 8.32 11.28 -10.15
N ARG A 56 7.14 11.59 -9.60
CA ARG A 56 6.12 10.57 -9.30
C ARG A 56 5.69 9.84 -10.57
N ASP A 57 5.39 10.59 -11.63
CA ASP A 57 4.90 10.01 -12.89
C ASP A 57 5.99 9.15 -13.57
N GLU A 58 7.27 9.55 -13.48
CA GLU A 58 8.42 8.73 -13.88
C GLU A 58 8.49 7.41 -13.11
N CYS A 59 8.34 7.44 -11.79
CA CYS A 59 8.36 6.22 -10.99
C CYS A 59 7.16 5.31 -11.30
N LEU A 60 5.99 5.89 -11.57
CA LEU A 60 4.79 5.10 -11.90
C LEU A 60 4.83 4.53 -13.31
N ALA A 61 5.67 5.06 -14.21
CA ALA A 61 5.86 4.53 -15.56
C ALA A 61 6.53 3.15 -15.61
N PHE A 62 7.07 2.65 -14.49
CA PHE A 62 7.48 1.25 -14.38
C PHE A 62 6.29 0.30 -14.40
N LEU A 63 5.11 0.74 -13.99
CA LEU A 63 3.89 -0.06 -14.03
C LEU A 63 3.28 -0.05 -15.45
N GLN A 64 2.71 -1.18 -15.83
CA GLN A 64 1.75 -1.22 -16.93
C GLN A 64 0.39 -0.73 -16.43
N ASP A 65 -0.44 -0.24 -17.34
CA ASP A 65 -1.82 0.19 -17.02
C ASP A 65 -2.59 -0.90 -16.26
N SER A 66 -2.41 -2.17 -16.65
CA SER A 66 -3.05 -3.31 -15.99
C SER A 66 -2.54 -3.57 -14.57
N ASP A 67 -1.27 -3.26 -14.30
CA ASP A 67 -0.72 -3.42 -12.95
C ASP A 67 -1.42 -2.41 -12.04
N PHE A 68 -1.41 -1.14 -12.44
CA PHE A 68 -2.07 -0.08 -11.67
C PHE A 68 -3.54 -0.39 -11.42
N SER A 69 -4.30 -0.76 -12.46
CA SER A 69 -5.73 -1.08 -12.31
C SER A 69 -5.95 -2.25 -11.35
N ASN A 70 -5.17 -3.33 -11.44
CA ASN A 70 -5.33 -4.50 -10.57
C ASN A 70 -5.00 -4.18 -9.11
N GLY A 71 -3.94 -3.40 -8.88
CA GLY A 71 -3.56 -2.94 -7.55
C GLY A 71 -4.65 -2.06 -6.93
N MET A 72 -5.18 -1.10 -7.68
CA MET A 72 -6.26 -0.22 -7.22
C MET A 72 -7.56 -0.98 -6.96
N ASP A 73 -7.90 -1.95 -7.82
CA ASP A 73 -9.03 -2.84 -7.60
C ASP A 73 -8.92 -3.60 -6.29
N ASN A 74 -7.72 -4.10 -5.97
CA ASN A 74 -7.46 -4.77 -4.71
C ASN A 74 -7.61 -3.82 -3.51
N VAL A 75 -7.08 -2.60 -3.61
CA VAL A 75 -7.25 -1.57 -2.56
C VAL A 75 -8.73 -1.27 -2.33
N LYS A 76 -9.51 -1.06 -3.40
CA LYS A 76 -10.95 -0.78 -3.31
C LYS A 76 -11.74 -1.90 -2.65
N LYS A 77 -11.43 -3.15 -3.00
CA LYS A 77 -12.12 -4.33 -2.48
C LYS A 77 -11.75 -4.61 -1.02
N ASN A 78 -10.50 -4.39 -0.62
CA ASN A 78 -9.96 -4.96 0.61
C ASN A 78 -9.46 -3.94 1.64
N ALA A 79 -9.25 -2.67 1.28
CA ALA A 79 -8.53 -1.72 2.15
C ALA A 79 -9.22 -0.35 2.30
N TYR A 80 -9.58 0.31 1.22
CA TYR A 80 -10.12 1.67 1.25
C TYR A 80 -11.04 1.96 0.07
N LYS A 81 -12.21 2.56 0.33
CA LYS A 81 -13.13 2.95 -0.74
C LYS A 81 -12.63 4.22 -1.42
N LEU A 82 -12.39 4.12 -2.72
CA LEU A 82 -11.99 5.22 -3.59
C LEU A 82 -13.04 5.39 -4.68
N GLU A 83 -13.32 6.63 -5.06
CA GLU A 83 -14.36 6.94 -6.03
C GLU A 83 -13.86 6.80 -7.48
N ASN A 84 -12.55 6.89 -7.67
CA ASN A 84 -11.92 6.92 -8.98
C ASN A 84 -10.98 5.72 -9.20
N ASP A 85 -10.79 5.31 -10.45
CA ASP A 85 -9.86 4.22 -10.83
C ASP A 85 -8.56 4.75 -11.42
N ASP A 86 -8.57 5.99 -11.89
CA ASP A 86 -7.42 6.65 -12.51
C ASP A 86 -6.57 7.39 -11.48
N LEU A 87 -5.24 7.34 -11.65
CA LEU A 87 -4.27 7.97 -10.74
C LEU A 87 -4.53 9.46 -10.51
N LEU A 88 -4.70 10.25 -11.57
CA LEU A 88 -4.84 11.70 -11.45
C LEU A 88 -6.11 12.10 -10.67
N PRO A 89 -7.31 11.58 -11.00
CA PRO A 89 -8.50 11.75 -10.17
C PRO A 89 -8.33 11.25 -8.74
N LEU A 90 -7.63 10.12 -8.51
CA LEU A 90 -7.34 9.60 -7.17
C LEU A 90 -6.48 10.57 -6.35
N VAL A 91 -5.45 11.16 -6.95
CA VAL A 91 -4.62 12.19 -6.30
C VAL A 91 -5.46 13.41 -5.95
N LYS A 92 -6.34 13.86 -6.85
CA LYS A 92 -7.26 14.97 -6.58
C LYS A 92 -8.22 14.66 -5.44
N GLU A 93 -8.82 13.47 -5.44
CA GLU A 93 -9.68 12.99 -4.35
C GLU A 93 -8.92 12.97 -3.02
N TYR A 94 -7.70 12.43 -3.01
CA TYR A 94 -6.84 12.38 -1.83
C TYR A 94 -6.52 13.78 -1.27
N CYS A 95 -6.12 14.72 -2.13
CA CYS A 95 -5.76 16.07 -1.71
C CYS A 95 -6.96 16.91 -1.24
N ALA A 96 -8.17 16.57 -1.69
CA ALA A 96 -9.41 17.23 -1.25
C ALA A 96 -9.88 16.78 0.16
N LYS A 97 -9.36 15.67 0.70
CA LYS A 97 -9.71 15.18 2.04
C LYS A 97 -9.14 16.10 3.14
N GLN A 98 -9.83 16.16 4.29
CA GLN A 98 -9.32 16.81 5.49
C GLN A 98 -8.12 16.03 6.07
N ASP A 99 -7.27 16.67 6.88
CA ASP A 99 -5.99 16.09 7.31
C ASP A 99 -6.08 14.70 7.95
N SER A 100 -7.06 14.47 8.83
CA SER A 100 -7.24 13.17 9.49
C SER A 100 -7.70 12.08 8.50
N GLU A 101 -8.63 12.43 7.61
CA GLU A 101 -9.12 11.52 6.57
C GLU A 101 -8.05 11.25 5.51
N ARG A 102 -7.23 12.25 5.16
CA ARG A 102 -6.12 12.13 4.23
C ARG A 102 -5.05 11.19 4.77
N ARG A 103 -4.70 11.30 6.05
CA ARG A 103 -3.78 10.37 6.71
C ARG A 103 -4.33 8.94 6.72
N ASN A 104 -5.58 8.76 7.11
CA ASN A 104 -6.23 7.45 7.09
C ASN A 104 -6.28 6.86 5.66
N ALA A 105 -6.58 7.68 4.64
CA ALA A 105 -6.55 7.26 3.24
C ALA A 105 -5.15 6.80 2.83
N PHE A 106 -4.11 7.58 3.16
CA PHE A 106 -2.72 7.21 2.89
C PHE A 106 -2.35 5.86 3.52
N GLU A 107 -2.62 5.69 4.82
CA GLU A 107 -2.28 4.46 5.54
C GLU A 107 -3.00 3.23 4.95
N LYS A 108 -4.30 3.36 4.67
CA LYS A 108 -5.10 2.25 4.12
C LYS A 108 -4.74 1.92 2.68
N VAL A 109 -4.52 2.92 1.83
CA VAL A 109 -4.11 2.70 0.43
C VAL A 109 -2.71 2.08 0.38
N THR A 110 -1.75 2.62 1.14
CA THR A 110 -0.38 2.08 1.21
C THR A 110 -0.39 0.64 1.71
N GLN A 111 -1.13 0.32 2.77
CA GLN A 111 -1.26 -1.05 3.25
C GLN A 111 -1.92 -1.97 2.21
N GLY A 112 -2.97 -1.49 1.52
CA GLY A 112 -3.65 -2.25 0.48
C GLY A 112 -2.74 -2.57 -0.71
N MET A 113 -1.91 -1.61 -1.12
CA MET A 113 -0.90 -1.79 -2.17
C MET A 113 0.23 -2.72 -1.72
N ALA A 114 0.72 -2.59 -0.48
CA ALA A 114 1.71 -3.50 0.08
C ALA A 114 1.20 -4.95 0.13
N ASN A 115 -0.06 -5.14 0.53
CA ASN A 115 -0.71 -6.45 0.52
C ASN A 115 -0.83 -7.02 -0.91
N TYR A 116 -1.19 -6.18 -1.88
CA TYR A 116 -1.27 -6.61 -3.29
C TYR A 116 0.11 -6.97 -3.84
N TYR A 117 1.14 -6.20 -3.50
CA TYR A 117 2.53 -6.50 -3.87
C TYR A 117 2.96 -7.87 -3.31
N MET A 118 2.74 -8.13 -2.02
CA MET A 118 3.05 -9.43 -1.42
C MET A 118 2.31 -10.58 -2.09
N LEU A 119 1.03 -10.40 -2.41
CA LEU A 119 0.23 -11.40 -3.13
C LEU A 119 0.81 -11.66 -4.52
N THR A 120 1.11 -10.60 -5.27
CA THR A 120 1.66 -10.68 -6.63
C THR A 120 3.00 -11.41 -6.63
N CYS A 121 3.90 -11.05 -5.70
CA CYS A 121 5.23 -11.66 -5.59
C CYS A 121 5.22 -13.11 -5.11
N SER A 122 4.18 -13.53 -4.39
CA SER A 122 4.00 -14.93 -3.97
C SER A 122 3.24 -15.77 -4.99
N THR A 123 2.65 -15.17 -6.03
CA THR A 123 1.88 -15.88 -7.06
C THR A 123 2.81 -16.42 -8.17
N PRO A 124 2.83 -17.74 -8.42
CA PRO A 124 3.61 -18.31 -9.52
C PRO A 124 3.24 -17.69 -10.87
N GLY A 125 4.26 -17.33 -11.66
CA GLY A 125 4.07 -16.72 -13.00
C GLY A 125 3.84 -15.21 -12.99
N LYS A 126 3.81 -14.55 -11.83
CA LYS A 126 3.69 -13.08 -11.71
C LYS A 126 5.01 -12.36 -11.41
N HIS A 127 6.16 -12.99 -11.70
CA HIS A 127 7.48 -12.44 -11.39
C HIS A 127 7.75 -11.08 -12.05
N GLU A 128 7.32 -10.88 -13.29
CA GLU A 128 7.51 -9.60 -13.98
C GLU A 128 6.67 -8.47 -13.37
N GLU A 129 5.40 -8.73 -13.03
CA GLU A 129 4.53 -7.76 -12.35
C GLU A 129 5.08 -7.41 -10.97
N CYS A 130 5.51 -8.41 -10.21
CA CYS A 130 6.21 -8.21 -8.94
C CYS A 130 7.45 -7.32 -9.10
N GLY A 131 8.29 -7.57 -10.12
CA GLY A 131 9.47 -6.76 -10.41
C GLY A 131 9.13 -5.29 -10.65
N ARG A 132 8.12 -5.01 -11.50
CA ARG A 132 7.67 -3.63 -11.80
C ARG A 132 7.16 -2.90 -10.56
N TYR A 133 6.42 -3.58 -9.68
CA TYR A 133 6.04 -2.99 -8.39
C TYR A 133 7.23 -2.73 -7.47
N GLY A 134 8.22 -3.62 -7.45
CA GLY A 134 9.47 -3.44 -6.73
C GLY A 134 10.19 -2.17 -7.19
N ASP A 135 10.41 -2.04 -8.50
CA ASP A 135 11.06 -0.88 -9.13
C ASP A 135 10.30 0.43 -8.84
N THR A 136 8.97 0.39 -8.94
CA THR A 136 8.09 1.53 -8.62
C THR A 136 8.24 1.96 -7.16
N THR A 137 8.21 0.98 -6.24
CA THR A 137 8.30 1.22 -4.79
C THR A 137 9.68 1.77 -4.42
N GLU A 138 10.75 1.20 -4.97
CA GLU A 138 12.12 1.66 -4.76
C GLU A 138 12.30 3.10 -5.25
N CYS A 139 11.83 3.41 -6.47
CA CYS A 139 11.90 4.75 -7.05
C CYS A 139 11.16 5.79 -6.20
N LEU A 140 9.91 5.49 -5.80
CA LEU A 140 9.12 6.39 -4.97
C LEU A 140 9.77 6.60 -3.61
N ASN A 141 10.17 5.54 -2.91
CA ASN A 141 10.76 5.65 -1.58
C ASN A 141 12.07 6.45 -1.62
N ALA A 142 12.95 6.18 -2.59
CA ALA A 142 14.19 6.94 -2.77
C ALA A 142 13.91 8.44 -2.96
N TYR A 143 12.87 8.79 -3.72
CA TYR A 143 12.50 10.19 -3.93
C TYR A 143 11.86 10.83 -2.69
N LEU A 144 11.03 10.10 -1.93
CA LEU A 144 10.47 10.59 -0.68
C LEU A 144 11.57 10.85 0.37
N ASP A 145 12.60 9.99 0.43
CA ASP A 145 13.79 10.19 1.25
C ASP A 145 14.59 11.42 0.81
N GLU A 146 14.66 11.69 -0.49
CA GLU A 146 15.28 12.91 -1.04
C GLU A 146 14.52 14.17 -0.56
N LEU A 147 13.18 14.18 -0.70
CA LEU A 147 12.34 15.28 -0.25
C LEU A 147 12.47 15.51 1.27
N LYS A 148 12.57 14.43 2.05
CA LYS A 148 12.84 14.47 3.49
C LYS A 148 14.18 15.14 3.77
N THR A 149 15.24 14.74 3.07
CA THR A 149 16.59 15.31 3.19
C THR A 149 16.62 16.80 2.83
N GLN A 150 15.83 17.21 1.82
CA GLN A 150 15.65 18.61 1.42
C GLN A 150 14.74 19.40 2.37
N LYS A 151 14.16 18.77 3.40
CA LYS A 151 13.19 19.36 4.33
C LYS A 151 11.95 19.93 3.63
N LYS A 152 11.57 19.36 2.49
CA LYS A 152 10.41 19.78 1.70
C LYS A 152 9.09 19.20 2.19
N CYS A 153 9.12 18.13 2.97
CA CYS A 153 7.93 17.39 3.45
C CYS A 153 7.12 18.14 4.51
N VAL A 154 6.71 19.37 4.21
CA VAL A 154 5.94 20.25 5.08
C VAL A 154 4.51 20.30 4.56
N ILE A 155 3.58 19.88 5.41
CA ILE A 155 2.13 20.01 5.17
C ILE A 155 1.70 21.33 5.83
N PRO A 156 1.21 22.33 5.08
CA PRO A 156 0.59 23.52 5.64
C PRO A 156 -0.58 23.14 6.55
N LYS A 157 -0.68 23.81 7.71
CA LYS A 157 -1.82 23.68 8.63
C LYS A 157 -3.01 24.52 8.18
#